data_AF-A0A957VG07-F1
#
_entry.id   AF-A0A957VG07-F1
#
_cell.length_a   1.000
_cell.length_b   1.000
_cell.length_c   1.000
_cell.angle_alpha   90.00
_cell.angle_beta   90.00
_cell.angle_gamma   90.00
#
_symmetry.space_group_name_H-M   'P 1'
#
loop_
_entity.id
_entity.type
_entity.pdbx_description
1 polymer ?
#
loop_
_entity_poly.entity_id
_entity_poly.type
_entity_poly.pdbx_seq_one_letter_code
_entity_poly.pdbx_strand_id
1 'polypeptide(L)'
;MTVAGILVGALFGGLGPIIAIGLIGALTVGVLMLKSTQVGLFALISLICLLPYGALPFTIGFRPTFIDLALGSLFLVWGLRLITGKQRTFIVSPLGGLVFAFQGWALFTFIFGLRYGGLNVTVARNFLEVLLAITLFFLAINQIRNLVQLEQVSRMILLAGGGAAGLGVIFYFIPGNWTIQILSLLRVFQYPTEGILRYIEDDPEQPMRAISTSVDPNALGGLMVFLTIIAVVHLFAPQPIMRRRYLLLIAGLTVLTLYLTFSRGSLLGVVAGLGVIALLRYRKLLWLMIAATALVVILPQTQVYVTRFIEGIQGQDLATQMRFGEYKDAFNLISRYPLTGVGFFGTPDIDIY
;
A
#
# COMPACT_ATOMS: atom_id res chain seq x y z
N MET A 1 -1.10 16.49 38.36
CA MET A 1 -2.30 16.71 37.52
C MET A 1 -2.43 18.16 37.03
N THR A 2 -2.06 19.16 37.83
CA THR A 2 -2.10 20.59 37.48
C THR A 2 -1.19 20.99 36.30
N VAL A 3 0.05 20.48 36.25
CA VAL A 3 0.99 20.77 35.13
C VAL A 3 0.50 20.20 33.79
N ALA A 4 -0.10 19.00 33.81
CA ALA A 4 -0.70 18.39 32.63
C ALA A 4 -1.93 19.20 32.15
N GLY A 5 -2.74 19.71 33.07
CA GLY A 5 -3.88 20.58 32.74
C GLY A 5 -3.45 21.93 32.13
N ILE A 6 -2.36 22.52 32.62
CA ILE A 6 -1.81 23.77 32.07
C ILE A 6 -1.19 23.54 30.69
N LEU A 7 -0.45 22.44 30.49
CA LEU A 7 0.10 22.08 29.19
C LEU A 7 -1.01 21.81 28.17
N VAL A 8 -2.05 21.05 28.55
CA VAL A 8 -3.21 20.81 27.68
C VAL A 8 -3.94 22.13 27.39
N GLY A 9 -4.19 22.97 28.40
CA GLY A 9 -4.83 24.28 28.22
C GLY A 9 -4.06 25.22 27.29
N ALA A 10 -2.73 25.29 27.42
CA ALA A 10 -1.85 26.07 26.55
C ALA A 10 -1.83 25.53 25.11
N LEU A 11 -1.87 24.20 24.95
CA LEU A 11 -1.85 23.53 23.65
C LEU A 11 -3.16 23.76 22.89
N PHE A 12 -4.31 23.65 23.57
CA PHE A 12 -5.62 23.95 22.99
C PHE A 12 -5.82 25.46 22.72
N GLY A 13 -5.30 26.32 23.59
CA GLY A 13 -5.36 27.78 23.42
C GLY A 13 -4.47 28.33 22.30
N GLY A 14 -3.31 27.70 22.05
CA GLY A 14 -2.34 28.17 21.05
C GLY A 14 -2.51 27.56 19.65
N LEU A 15 -2.81 26.27 19.55
CA LEU A 15 -2.89 25.54 18.27
C LEU A 15 -4.32 25.36 17.77
N GLY A 16 -5.32 25.70 18.58
CA GLY A 16 -6.71 25.39 18.33
C GLY A 16 -7.06 23.92 18.62
N PRO A 17 -8.33 23.60 18.84
CA PRO A 17 -8.76 22.32 19.40
C PRO A 17 -8.47 21.12 18.49
N ILE A 18 -8.57 21.28 17.16
CA ILE A 18 -8.38 20.19 16.21
C ILE A 18 -6.91 19.74 16.15
N ILE A 19 -5.99 20.71 16.05
CA ILE A 19 -4.54 20.42 16.00
C ILE A 19 -4.07 19.87 17.35
N ALA A 20 -4.59 20.39 18.45
CA ALA A 20 -4.27 19.91 19.79
C ALA A 20 -4.67 18.44 20.01
N ILE A 21 -5.89 18.06 19.61
CA ILE A 21 -6.37 16.67 19.66
C ILE A 21 -5.51 15.77 18.76
N GLY A 22 -5.20 16.22 17.54
CA GLY A 22 -4.35 15.49 16.62
C GLY A 22 -2.96 15.21 17.19
N LEU A 23 -2.32 16.21 17.80
CA LEU A 23 -0.99 16.08 18.39
C LEU A 23 -0.99 15.13 19.60
N ILE A 24 -1.98 15.25 20.48
CA ILE A 24 -2.13 14.34 21.64
C ILE A 24 -2.36 12.90 21.16
N GLY A 25 -3.19 12.70 20.13
CA GLY A 25 -3.43 11.41 19.53
C GLY A 25 -2.13 10.80 18.96
N ALA A 26 -1.38 11.57 18.18
CA ALA A 26 -0.11 11.14 17.61
C ALA A 26 0.93 10.79 18.69
N LEU A 27 1.07 11.60 19.73
CA LEU A 27 1.95 11.33 20.86
C LEU A 27 1.53 10.08 21.62
N THR A 28 0.22 9.90 21.86
CA THR A 28 -0.31 8.72 22.54
C THR A 28 -0.01 7.46 21.75
N VAL A 29 -0.29 7.47 20.44
CA VAL A 29 0.05 6.34 19.55
C VAL A 29 1.55 6.08 19.58
N GLY A 30 2.40 7.11 19.46
CA GLY A 30 3.85 6.97 19.53
C GLY A 30 4.33 6.30 20.82
N VAL A 31 3.82 6.73 21.98
CA VAL A 31 4.15 6.11 23.27
C VAL A 31 3.65 4.66 23.34
N LEU A 32 2.47 4.36 22.80
CA LEU A 32 1.93 3.01 22.78
C LEU A 32 2.72 2.08 21.84
N MET A 33 3.20 2.58 20.71
CA MET A 33 4.09 1.84 19.80
C MET A 33 5.39 1.45 20.50
N LEU A 34 5.94 2.33 21.35
CA LEU A 34 7.13 2.04 22.15
C LEU A 34 6.90 0.94 23.20
N LYS A 35 5.65 0.75 23.65
CA LYS A 35 5.29 -0.29 24.62
C LYS A 35 4.96 -1.63 23.97
N SER A 36 4.34 -1.61 22.79
CA SER A 36 3.79 -2.79 22.14
C SER A 36 4.05 -2.82 20.63
N THR A 37 4.74 -3.87 20.19
CA THR A 37 4.95 -4.17 18.77
C THR A 37 3.64 -4.38 18.01
N GLN A 38 2.59 -4.88 18.68
CA GLN A 38 1.29 -5.06 18.05
C GLN A 38 0.58 -3.73 17.75
N VAL A 39 0.68 -2.76 18.66
CA VAL A 39 0.18 -1.40 18.39
C VAL A 39 1.00 -0.76 17.28
N GLY A 40 2.32 -1.00 17.27
CA GLY A 40 3.18 -0.61 16.15
C GLY A 40 2.69 -1.14 14.80
N LEU A 41 2.33 -2.42 14.72
CA LEU A 41 1.79 -3.02 13.50
C LEU A 41 0.45 -2.39 13.10
N PHE A 42 -0.45 -2.14 14.06
CA PHE A 42 -1.73 -1.48 13.77
C PHE A 42 -1.54 -0.05 13.26
N ALA A 43 -0.63 0.70 13.87
CA ALA A 43 -0.30 2.05 13.41
C ALA A 43 0.31 2.02 12.01
N LEU A 44 1.26 1.12 11.74
CA LEU A 44 1.84 0.94 10.41
C LEU A 44 0.78 0.62 9.35
N ILE A 45 -0.10 -0.35 9.62
CA ILE A 45 -1.21 -0.72 8.71
C ILE A 45 -2.14 0.47 8.46
N SER A 46 -2.46 1.23 9.51
CA SER A 46 -3.30 2.42 9.39
C SER A 46 -2.66 3.48 8.51
N LEU A 47 -1.36 3.73 8.69
CA LEU A 47 -0.61 4.69 7.89
C LEU A 47 -0.54 4.26 6.43
N ILE A 48 -0.24 2.99 6.16
CA ILE A 48 -0.20 2.45 4.78
C ILE A 48 -1.57 2.62 4.10
N CYS A 49 -2.67 2.36 4.80
CA CYS A 49 -4.00 2.43 4.18
C CYS A 49 -4.55 3.86 4.09
N LEU A 50 -4.38 4.67 5.12
CA LEU A 50 -5.09 5.95 5.28
C LEU A 50 -4.21 7.18 5.06
N LEU A 51 -2.91 7.10 5.28
CA LEU A 51 -1.99 8.24 5.13
C LEU A 51 -0.64 7.83 4.51
N PRO A 52 -0.60 7.15 3.34
CA PRO A 52 0.62 6.55 2.81
C PRO A 52 1.72 7.56 2.45
N TYR A 53 1.35 8.79 2.06
CA TYR A 53 2.29 9.83 1.63
C TYR A 53 2.55 10.90 2.70
N GLY A 54 2.08 10.69 3.94
CA GLY A 54 2.30 11.63 5.02
C GLY A 54 3.76 11.68 5.44
N ALA A 55 4.35 12.88 5.48
CA ALA A 55 5.72 13.10 5.90
C ALA A 55 5.84 14.26 6.88
N LEU A 56 6.96 14.27 7.60
CA LEU A 56 7.30 15.37 8.50
C LEU A 56 7.57 16.66 7.72
N PRO A 57 7.22 17.83 8.28
CA PRO A 57 7.40 19.12 7.62
C PRO A 57 8.85 19.62 7.61
N PHE A 58 9.81 18.83 8.11
CA PHE A 58 11.22 19.17 8.18
C PHE A 58 12.10 18.08 7.57
N THR A 59 13.30 18.44 7.14
CA THR A 59 14.29 17.55 6.50
C THR A 59 15.46 17.27 7.45
N ILE A 60 15.92 16.02 7.49
CA ILE A 60 17.15 15.60 8.18
C ILE A 60 18.03 14.88 7.15
N GLY A 61 18.56 15.62 6.17
CA GLY A 61 19.20 15.05 4.97
C GLY A 61 18.21 14.42 3.97
N PHE A 62 17.09 13.88 4.45
CA PHE A 62 15.92 13.46 3.68
C PHE A 62 14.62 13.83 4.42
N ARG A 63 13.46 13.62 3.79
CA ARG A 63 12.13 13.87 4.40
C ARG A 63 11.53 12.58 4.93
N PRO A 64 11.62 12.27 6.24
CA PRO A 64 11.07 11.05 6.80
C PRO A 64 9.54 11.02 6.69
N THR A 65 9.01 9.91 6.18
CA THR A 65 7.57 9.65 6.16
C THR A 65 7.08 9.16 7.51
N PHE A 66 5.78 9.23 7.75
CA PHE A 66 5.19 8.61 8.94
C PHE A 66 5.35 7.09 8.93
N ILE A 67 5.38 6.48 7.75
CA ILE A 67 5.70 5.05 7.59
C ILE A 67 7.14 4.79 8.04
N ASP A 68 8.12 5.62 7.67
CA ASP A 68 9.52 5.47 8.09
C ASP A 68 9.65 5.54 9.61
N LEU A 69 8.97 6.51 10.24
CA LEU A 69 8.96 6.62 11.71
C LEU A 69 8.31 5.40 12.36
N ALA A 70 7.21 4.91 11.79
CA ALA A 70 6.52 3.75 12.31
C ALA A 70 7.37 2.48 12.18
N LEU A 71 8.00 2.26 11.03
CA LEU A 71 8.95 1.18 10.79
C LEU A 71 10.14 1.27 11.73
N GLY A 72 10.78 2.43 11.82
CA GLY A 72 11.92 2.67 12.71
C GLY A 72 11.58 2.37 14.16
N SER A 73 10.43 2.84 14.65
CA SER A 73 9.97 2.56 16.01
C SER A 73 9.68 1.06 16.23
N LEU A 74 9.07 0.38 15.27
CA LEU A 74 8.79 -1.06 15.32
C LEU A 74 10.08 -1.88 15.42
N PHE A 75 11.05 -1.59 14.54
CA PHE A 75 12.35 -2.27 14.55
C PHE A 75 13.15 -1.95 15.81
N LEU A 76 13.12 -0.71 16.30
CA LEU A 76 13.78 -0.31 17.54
C LEU A 76 13.20 -1.05 18.74
N VAL A 77 11.86 -1.06 18.89
CA VAL A 77 11.19 -1.74 20.00
C VAL A 77 11.43 -3.25 19.93
N TRP A 78 11.38 -3.83 18.74
CA TRP A 78 11.68 -5.25 18.55
C TRP A 78 13.13 -5.57 18.90
N GLY A 79 14.10 -4.77 18.42
CA GLY A 79 15.52 -4.91 18.74
C GLY A 79 15.79 -4.79 20.24
N LEU A 80 15.21 -3.78 20.91
CA LEU A 80 15.32 -3.63 22.37
C LEU A 80 14.72 -4.84 23.11
N ARG A 81 13.61 -5.41 22.63
CA ARG A 81 13.02 -6.62 23.23
C ARG A 81 13.93 -7.85 23.09
N LEU A 82 14.68 -7.96 21.99
CA LEU A 82 15.68 -9.00 21.80
C LEU A 82 16.87 -8.79 22.75
N ILE A 83 17.44 -7.58 22.78
CA ILE A 83 18.60 -7.24 23.62
C ILE A 83 18.28 -7.39 25.11
N THR A 84 17.10 -6.95 25.55
CA THR A 84 16.67 -7.07 26.96
C THR A 84 16.24 -8.50 27.34
N GLY A 85 16.30 -9.46 26.42
CA GLY A 85 15.90 -10.84 26.68
C GLY A 85 14.42 -11.04 26.97
N LYS A 86 13.58 -10.01 26.74
CA LYS A 86 12.11 -10.12 26.81
C LYS A 86 11.55 -11.01 25.71
N GLN A 87 12.24 -11.07 24.57
CA GLN A 87 11.97 -12.00 23.49
C GLN A 87 13.12 -13.00 23.37
N ARG A 88 12.95 -14.18 23.97
CA ARG A 88 14.00 -15.21 24.05
C ARG A 88 14.06 -16.14 22.85
N THR A 89 12.97 -16.24 22.09
CA THR A 89 12.88 -17.14 20.93
C THR A 89 12.79 -16.34 19.65
N PHE A 90 13.75 -16.57 18.76
CA PHE A 90 13.75 -16.10 17.38
C PHE A 90 13.39 -17.28 16.48
N ILE A 91 12.28 -17.19 15.76
CA ILE A 91 11.82 -18.25 14.88
C ILE A 91 12.39 -17.99 13.49
N VAL A 92 13.16 -18.96 13.00
CA VAL A 92 13.66 -18.99 11.63
C VAL A 92 12.65 -19.79 10.80
N SER A 93 11.91 -19.11 9.94
CA SER A 93 11.09 -19.79 8.92
C SER A 93 12.02 -20.42 7.88
N PRO A 94 11.69 -21.59 7.29
CA PRO A 94 12.43 -22.14 6.14
C PRO A 94 12.55 -21.14 4.98
N LEU A 95 11.53 -20.30 4.79
CA LEU A 95 11.54 -19.20 3.81
C LEU A 95 12.47 -18.05 4.21
N GLY A 96 12.79 -17.91 5.50
CA GLY A 96 13.66 -16.87 6.02
C GLY A 96 15.06 -16.90 5.41
N GLY A 97 15.61 -18.09 5.15
CA GLY A 97 16.89 -18.22 4.45
C GLY A 97 16.83 -17.68 3.01
N LEU A 98 15.74 -17.98 2.28
CA LEU A 98 15.53 -17.48 0.91
C LEU A 98 15.31 -15.96 0.89
N VAL A 99 14.53 -15.42 1.83
CA VAL A 99 14.30 -13.98 1.96
C VAL A 99 15.61 -13.26 2.29
N PHE A 100 16.42 -13.81 3.18
CA PHE A 100 17.72 -13.25 3.52
C PHE A 100 18.69 -13.31 2.33
N ALA A 101 18.73 -14.42 1.60
CA ALA A 101 19.52 -14.55 0.38
C ALA A 101 19.08 -13.54 -0.69
N PHE A 102 17.77 -13.34 -0.86
CA PHE A 102 17.22 -12.32 -1.75
C PHE A 102 17.64 -10.90 -1.34
N GLN A 103 17.60 -10.57 -0.05
CA GLN A 103 18.10 -9.28 0.44
C GLN A 103 19.61 -9.11 0.20
N GLY A 104 20.40 -10.16 0.41
CA GLY A 104 21.83 -10.16 0.10
C GLY A 104 22.10 -9.95 -1.39
N TRP A 105 21.31 -10.60 -2.26
CA TRP A 105 21.38 -10.39 -3.71
C TRP A 105 20.97 -8.98 -4.12
N ALA A 106 19.90 -8.45 -3.54
CA ALA A 106 19.48 -7.07 -3.76
C ALA A 106 20.56 -6.07 -3.35
N LEU A 107 21.22 -6.29 -2.20
CA LEU A 107 22.33 -5.46 -1.74
C LEU A 107 23.54 -5.57 -2.67
N PHE A 108 23.88 -6.77 -3.11
CA PHE A 108 24.95 -7.01 -4.06
C PHE A 108 24.70 -6.28 -5.39
N THR A 109 23.51 -6.42 -5.98
CA THR A 109 23.14 -5.74 -7.23
C THR A 109 23.10 -4.23 -7.09
N PHE A 110 22.65 -3.70 -5.94
CA PHE A 110 22.71 -2.28 -5.64
C PHE A 110 24.14 -1.74 -5.57
N ILE A 111 25.03 -2.40 -4.81
CA ILE A 111 26.44 -2.00 -4.70
C ILE A 111 27.13 -2.09 -6.07
N PHE A 112 26.87 -3.16 -6.81
CA PHE A 112 27.41 -3.36 -8.15
C PHE A 112 26.94 -2.26 -9.12
N GLY A 113 25.68 -1.82 -9.02
CA GLY A 113 25.11 -0.75 -9.82
C GLY A 113 25.76 0.63 -9.61
N LEU A 114 26.43 0.87 -8.49
CA LEU A 114 27.14 2.13 -8.23
C LEU A 114 28.26 2.41 -9.24
N ARG A 115 28.71 1.39 -9.98
CA ARG A 115 29.69 1.57 -11.06
C ARG A 115 29.11 2.29 -12.28
N TYR A 116 27.79 2.28 -12.43
CA TYR A 116 27.07 2.85 -13.58
C TYR A 116 26.43 4.21 -13.28
N GLY A 117 26.36 4.58 -12.01
CA GLY A 117 25.92 5.89 -11.59
C GLY A 117 26.34 6.19 -10.15
N GLY A 118 26.63 7.45 -9.85
CA GLY A 118 27.06 7.87 -8.51
C GLY A 118 25.98 7.68 -7.45
N LEU A 119 26.40 7.59 -6.19
CA LEU A 119 25.49 7.44 -5.05
C LEU A 119 24.56 8.65 -4.94
N ASN A 120 23.28 8.44 -5.27
CA ASN A 120 22.22 9.41 -5.04
C ASN A 120 21.51 9.08 -3.72
N VAL A 121 21.40 10.07 -2.83
CA VAL A 121 20.75 9.94 -1.50
C VAL A 121 19.30 9.45 -1.63
N THR A 122 18.57 9.92 -2.65
CA THR A 122 17.18 9.52 -2.88
C THR A 122 17.08 8.04 -3.28
N VAL A 123 17.95 7.59 -4.17
CA VAL A 123 17.98 6.17 -4.60
C VAL A 123 18.40 5.28 -3.45
N ALA A 124 19.44 5.67 -2.69
CA ALA A 124 19.91 4.92 -1.53
C ALA A 124 18.82 4.80 -0.45
N ARG A 125 18.08 5.88 -0.20
CA ARG A 125 16.93 5.86 0.70
C ARG A 125 15.83 4.92 0.21
N ASN A 126 15.36 5.08 -1.02
CA ASN A 126 14.29 4.24 -1.57
C ASN A 126 14.68 2.75 -1.54
N PHE A 127 15.95 2.45 -1.82
CA PHE A 127 16.47 1.08 -1.70
C PHE A 127 16.48 0.58 -0.26
N LEU A 128 16.89 1.40 0.70
CA LEU A 128 16.84 1.05 2.12
C LEU A 128 15.40 0.83 2.60
N GLU A 129 14.44 1.63 2.13
CA GLU A 129 13.01 1.43 2.41
C GLU A 129 12.52 0.08 1.89
N VAL A 130 12.91 -0.31 0.67
CA VAL A 130 12.61 -1.65 0.12
C VAL A 130 13.23 -2.76 0.98
N LEU A 131 14.50 -2.63 1.38
CA LEU A 131 15.14 -3.60 2.27
C LEU A 131 14.45 -3.69 3.63
N LEU A 132 14.04 -2.57 4.22
CA LEU A 132 13.28 -2.54 5.47
C LEU A 132 11.91 -3.19 5.31
N ALA A 133 11.22 -2.92 4.20
CA ALA A 133 9.93 -3.53 3.88
C ALA A 133 10.05 -5.05 3.72
N ILE A 134 11.12 -5.55 3.09
CA ILE A 134 11.38 -7.00 3.03
C ILE A 134 11.71 -7.55 4.43
N THR A 135 12.48 -6.79 5.24
CA THR A 135 12.84 -7.20 6.61
C THR A 135 11.62 -7.31 7.53
N LEU A 136 10.53 -6.58 7.23
CA LEU A 136 9.27 -6.72 7.97
C LEU A 136 8.75 -8.16 7.98
N PHE A 137 9.11 -8.98 6.99
CA PHE A 137 8.82 -10.42 7.02
C PHE A 137 9.28 -11.06 8.34
N PHE A 138 10.54 -10.83 8.73
CA PHE A 138 11.10 -11.40 9.96
C PHE A 138 10.44 -10.84 11.21
N LEU A 139 10.11 -9.55 11.20
CA LEU A 139 9.38 -8.93 12.30
C LEU A 139 7.98 -9.55 12.42
N ALA A 140 7.24 -9.67 11.32
CA ALA A 140 5.88 -10.19 11.31
C ALA A 140 5.81 -11.63 11.84
N ILE A 141 6.67 -12.54 11.36
CA ILE A 141 6.68 -13.94 11.82
C ILE A 141 7.08 -14.05 13.30
N ASN A 142 7.92 -13.15 13.80
CA ASN A 142 8.40 -13.17 15.17
C ASN A 142 7.47 -12.47 16.15
N GLN A 143 6.59 -11.58 15.67
CA GLN A 143 5.63 -10.84 16.50
C GLN A 143 4.22 -11.45 16.50
N ILE A 144 3.77 -12.01 15.37
CA ILE A 144 2.45 -12.62 15.23
C ILE A 144 2.58 -14.12 15.49
N ARG A 145 2.46 -14.51 16.77
CA ARG A 145 2.71 -15.88 17.23
C ARG A 145 1.44 -16.70 17.42
N ASN A 146 0.33 -16.02 17.71
CA ASN A 146 -0.92 -16.67 18.08
C ASN A 146 -2.03 -16.32 17.08
N LEU A 147 -3.01 -17.22 16.93
CA LEU A 147 -4.18 -17.00 16.07
C LEU A 147 -4.93 -15.72 16.41
N VAL A 148 -5.06 -15.39 17.70
CA VAL A 148 -5.70 -14.14 18.14
C VAL A 148 -5.00 -12.90 17.58
N GLN A 149 -3.66 -12.89 17.59
CA GLN A 149 -2.89 -11.77 17.04
C GLN A 149 -3.04 -11.67 15.53
N LEU A 150 -3.02 -12.82 14.84
CA LEU A 150 -3.24 -12.90 13.40
C LEU A 150 -4.63 -12.38 13.02
N GLU A 151 -5.67 -12.78 13.76
CA GLU A 151 -7.03 -12.27 13.57
C GLU A 151 -7.10 -10.76 13.79
N GLN A 152 -6.49 -10.24 14.86
CA GLN A 152 -6.50 -8.81 15.15
C GLN A 152 -5.78 -8.00 14.06
N VAL A 153 -4.63 -8.47 13.58
CA VAL A 153 -3.91 -7.84 12.46
C VAL A 153 -4.74 -7.89 11.18
N SER A 154 -5.35 -9.03 10.87
CA SER A 154 -6.22 -9.19 9.69
C SER A 154 -7.45 -8.29 9.75
N ARG A 155 -8.09 -8.18 10.93
CA ARG A 155 -9.18 -7.23 11.17
C ARG A 155 -8.73 -5.79 10.96
N MET A 156 -7.53 -5.43 11.44
CA MET A 156 -7.00 -4.08 11.26
C MET A 156 -6.75 -3.76 9.78
N ILE A 157 -6.18 -4.69 9.02
CA ILE A 157 -5.99 -4.57 7.57
C ILE A 157 -7.34 -4.32 6.88
N LEU A 158 -8.36 -5.10 7.22
CA LEU A 158 -9.70 -4.96 6.62
C LEU A 158 -10.41 -3.66 7.03
N LEU A 159 -10.28 -3.23 8.28
CA LEU A 159 -10.92 -2.00 8.75
C LEU A 159 -10.23 -0.75 8.18
N ALA A 160 -8.90 -0.69 8.24
CA ALA A 160 -8.13 0.42 7.67
C ALA A 160 -8.28 0.47 6.14
N GLY A 161 -8.18 -0.69 5.49
CA GLY A 161 -8.38 -0.83 4.06
C GLY A 161 -9.80 -0.54 3.61
N GLY A 162 -10.81 -0.97 4.36
CA GLY A 162 -12.21 -0.63 4.12
C GLY A 162 -12.49 0.87 4.32
N GLY A 163 -11.82 1.51 5.27
CA GLY A 163 -11.83 2.96 5.44
C GLY A 163 -11.23 3.68 4.22
N ALA A 164 -10.07 3.23 3.73
CA ALA A 164 -9.45 3.75 2.52
C ALA A 164 -10.34 3.56 1.28
N ALA A 165 -11.01 2.41 1.16
CA ALA A 165 -11.97 2.14 0.11
C ALA A 165 -13.17 3.11 0.19
N GLY A 166 -13.74 3.27 1.38
CA GLY A 166 -14.83 4.22 1.65
C GLY A 166 -14.46 5.65 1.28
N LEU A 167 -13.27 6.12 1.67
CA LEU A 167 -12.76 7.44 1.27
C LEU A 167 -12.58 7.55 -0.26
N GLY A 168 -12.12 6.47 -0.92
CA GLY A 168 -12.03 6.40 -2.37
C GLY A 168 -13.38 6.57 -3.06
N VAL A 169 -14.43 5.93 -2.55
CA VAL A 169 -15.81 6.08 -3.05
C VAL A 169 -16.32 7.49 -2.79
N ILE A 170 -16.14 8.02 -1.57
CA ILE A 170 -16.61 9.37 -1.21
C ILE A 170 -15.97 10.41 -2.12
N PHE A 171 -14.64 10.41 -2.26
CA PHE A 171 -13.93 11.39 -3.08
C PHE A 171 -14.21 11.28 -4.57
N TYR A 172 -14.68 10.12 -5.03
CA TYR A 172 -15.12 9.93 -6.41
C TYR A 172 -16.47 10.62 -6.69
N PHE A 173 -17.40 10.58 -5.75
CA PHE A 173 -18.77 11.08 -5.95
C PHE A 173 -19.00 12.53 -5.50
N ILE A 174 -18.20 13.06 -4.57
CA ILE A 174 -18.32 14.47 -4.18
C ILE A 174 -17.72 15.38 -5.27
N PRO A 175 -18.12 16.68 -5.33
CA PRO A 175 -17.56 17.60 -6.30
C PRO A 175 -16.04 17.73 -6.17
N GLY A 176 -15.32 17.74 -7.30
CA GLY A 176 -13.85 17.76 -7.32
C GLY A 176 -13.21 18.90 -6.52
N ASN A 177 -13.85 20.08 -6.48
CA ASN A 177 -13.39 21.21 -5.67
C ASN A 177 -13.36 20.90 -4.17
N TRP A 178 -14.33 20.13 -3.67
CA TRP A 178 -14.35 19.70 -2.27
C TRP A 178 -13.23 18.69 -2.00
N THR A 179 -13.03 17.74 -2.91
CA THR A 179 -11.91 16.78 -2.82
C THR A 179 -10.57 17.50 -2.78
N ILE A 180 -10.34 18.48 -3.66
CA ILE A 180 -9.13 19.31 -3.67
C ILE A 180 -8.98 20.04 -2.34
N GLN A 181 -10.01 20.72 -1.85
CA GLN A 181 -9.94 21.47 -0.60
C GLN A 181 -9.62 20.57 0.60
N ILE A 182 -10.30 19.42 0.72
CA ILE A 182 -10.11 18.48 1.82
C ILE A 182 -8.71 17.88 1.79
N LEU A 183 -8.26 17.36 0.64
CA LEU A 183 -6.93 16.76 0.53
C LEU A 183 -5.81 17.80 0.63
N SER A 184 -6.04 19.04 0.21
CA SER A 184 -5.10 20.14 0.40
C SER A 184 -4.87 20.50 1.87
N LEU A 185 -5.79 20.16 2.78
CA LEU A 185 -5.54 20.33 4.22
C LEU A 185 -4.37 19.45 4.69
N LEU A 186 -4.14 18.31 4.04
CA LEU A 186 -3.02 17.42 4.33
C LEU A 186 -1.66 17.99 3.88
N ARG A 187 -1.61 19.17 3.25
CA ARG A 187 -0.35 19.87 2.91
C ARG A 187 0.58 20.06 4.11
N VAL A 188 0.02 20.14 5.33
CA VAL A 188 0.78 20.20 6.58
C VAL A 188 1.70 18.97 6.71
N PHE A 189 1.26 17.83 6.19
CA PHE A 189 1.99 16.57 6.13
C PHE A 189 2.65 16.33 4.76
N GLN A 190 2.92 17.40 4.00
CA GLN A 190 3.60 17.36 2.71
C GLN A 190 2.87 16.58 1.62
N TYR A 191 1.54 16.46 1.72
CA TYR A 191 0.74 15.89 0.64
C TYR A 191 0.80 16.74 -0.65
N PRO A 192 0.63 16.12 -1.82
CA PRO A 192 0.49 16.84 -3.09
C PRO A 192 -0.66 17.86 -3.01
N THR A 193 -0.41 19.08 -3.49
CA THR A 193 -1.42 20.16 -3.57
C THR A 193 -1.86 20.43 -5.01
N GLU A 194 -1.07 20.01 -5.98
CA GLU A 194 -1.35 20.09 -7.41
C GLU A 194 -1.58 18.69 -7.98
N GLY A 195 -2.37 18.59 -9.06
CA GLY A 195 -2.64 17.29 -9.71
C GLY A 195 -3.31 16.27 -8.79
N ILE A 196 -4.11 16.72 -7.82
CA ILE A 196 -4.81 15.84 -6.87
C ILE A 196 -5.83 14.98 -7.62
N LEU A 197 -6.65 15.60 -8.47
CA LEU A 197 -7.62 14.88 -9.28
C LEU A 197 -6.90 14.16 -10.41
N ARG A 198 -7.17 12.86 -10.55
CA ARG A 198 -6.57 12.00 -11.57
C ARG A 198 -7.63 11.53 -12.53
N TYR A 199 -7.36 11.70 -13.82
CA TYR A 199 -8.22 11.24 -14.90
C TYR A 199 -7.49 10.14 -15.67
N ILE A 200 -8.22 9.40 -16.50
CA ILE A 200 -7.54 8.42 -17.35
C ILE A 200 -6.74 9.16 -18.43
N GLU A 201 -5.54 8.68 -18.72
CA GLU A 201 -4.61 9.31 -19.69
C GLU A 201 -4.26 10.76 -19.35
N ASP A 202 -4.47 11.15 -18.08
CA ASP A 202 -4.37 12.53 -17.58
C ASP A 202 -5.21 13.55 -18.40
N ASP A 203 -6.27 13.07 -19.05
CA ASP A 203 -7.20 13.86 -19.86
C ASP A 203 -8.49 14.17 -19.07
N PRO A 204 -8.81 15.46 -18.80
CA PRO A 204 -10.03 15.86 -18.10
C PRO A 204 -11.35 15.47 -18.81
N GLU A 205 -11.31 15.18 -20.12
CA GLU A 205 -12.48 14.70 -20.86
C GLU A 205 -12.79 13.22 -20.55
N GLN A 206 -11.82 12.49 -20.03
CA GLN A 206 -11.96 11.10 -19.61
C GLN A 206 -12.53 10.97 -18.19
N PRO A 207 -13.12 9.82 -17.82
CA PRO A 207 -13.62 9.62 -16.47
C PRO A 207 -12.53 9.83 -15.40
N MET A 208 -12.94 10.46 -14.29
CA MET A 208 -12.09 10.56 -13.09
C MET A 208 -11.79 9.16 -12.55
N ARG A 209 -10.63 9.01 -11.90
CA ARG A 209 -10.19 7.78 -11.22
C ARG A 209 -10.30 7.97 -9.71
N ALA A 210 -10.70 6.93 -8.99
CA ALA A 210 -10.73 6.95 -7.52
C ALA A 210 -9.30 7.01 -6.94
N ILE A 211 -9.07 7.97 -6.03
CA ILE A 211 -7.74 8.27 -5.47
C ILE A 211 -7.62 8.05 -3.96
N SER A 212 -8.74 8.10 -3.21
CA SER A 212 -8.72 8.09 -1.74
C SER A 212 -7.72 9.11 -1.16
N THR A 213 -7.19 8.89 0.03
CA THR A 213 -6.04 9.63 0.57
C THR A 213 -4.72 9.22 -0.09
N SER A 214 -4.69 8.17 -0.91
CA SER A 214 -3.48 7.81 -1.66
C SER A 214 -3.15 8.82 -2.76
N VAL A 215 -4.12 9.58 -3.28
CA VAL A 215 -3.95 10.51 -4.43
C VAL A 215 -3.59 9.79 -5.76
N ASP A 216 -2.83 8.69 -5.70
CA ASP A 216 -2.47 7.83 -6.80
C ASP A 216 -3.47 6.66 -6.96
N PRO A 217 -4.20 6.58 -8.08
CA PRO A 217 -5.19 5.54 -8.34
C PRO A 217 -4.57 4.15 -8.59
N ASN A 218 -3.33 4.07 -9.06
CA ASN A 218 -2.62 2.80 -9.27
C ASN A 218 -2.16 2.21 -7.93
N ALA A 219 -1.59 3.04 -7.06
CA ALA A 219 -1.22 2.62 -5.71
C ALA A 219 -2.45 2.16 -4.91
N LEU A 220 -3.54 2.93 -4.97
CA LEU A 220 -4.83 2.55 -4.38
C LEU A 220 -5.35 1.24 -4.98
N GLY A 221 -5.32 1.10 -6.31
CA GLY A 221 -5.74 -0.10 -7.01
C GLY A 221 -4.97 -1.34 -6.55
N GLY A 222 -3.64 -1.23 -6.42
CA GLY A 222 -2.78 -2.29 -5.88
C GLY A 222 -3.16 -2.71 -4.45
N LEU A 223 -3.39 -1.74 -3.56
CA LEU A 223 -3.87 -2.01 -2.20
C LEU A 223 -5.24 -2.71 -2.21
N MET A 224 -6.17 -2.23 -3.04
CA MET A 224 -7.51 -2.81 -3.17
C MET A 224 -7.49 -4.24 -3.69
N VAL A 225 -6.49 -4.66 -4.48
CA VAL A 225 -6.34 -6.06 -4.90
C VAL A 225 -6.22 -6.97 -3.69
N PHE A 226 -5.23 -6.71 -2.83
CA PHE A 226 -4.98 -7.54 -1.66
C PHE A 226 -6.15 -7.51 -0.68
N LEU A 227 -6.71 -6.32 -0.43
CA LEU A 227 -7.84 -6.16 0.50
C LEU A 227 -9.09 -6.88 0.00
N THR A 228 -9.40 -6.79 -1.29
CA THR A 228 -10.54 -7.48 -1.89
C THR A 228 -10.38 -8.98 -1.77
N ILE A 229 -9.19 -9.52 -2.09
CA ILE A 229 -8.90 -10.95 -1.96
C ILE A 229 -9.11 -11.38 -0.50
N ILE A 230 -8.50 -10.69 0.47
CA ILE A 230 -8.61 -11.03 1.89
C ILE A 230 -10.07 -10.94 2.37
N ALA A 231 -10.79 -9.88 2.01
CA ALA A 231 -12.17 -9.65 2.42
C ALA A 231 -13.12 -10.73 1.88
N VAL A 232 -13.02 -11.04 0.58
CA VAL A 232 -13.84 -12.07 -0.07
C VAL A 232 -13.52 -13.45 0.51
N VAL A 233 -12.24 -13.79 0.70
CA VAL A 233 -11.85 -15.07 1.30
C VAL A 233 -12.45 -15.24 2.70
N HIS A 234 -12.40 -14.19 3.53
CA HIS A 234 -13.03 -14.24 4.84
C HIS A 234 -14.56 -14.26 4.80
N LEU A 235 -15.20 -13.72 3.75
CA LEU A 235 -16.65 -13.81 3.57
C LEU A 235 -17.11 -15.25 3.32
N PHE A 236 -16.32 -16.03 2.58
CA PHE A 236 -16.58 -17.44 2.27
C PHE A 236 -16.04 -18.42 3.33
N ALA A 237 -15.21 -17.95 4.25
CA ALA A 237 -14.67 -18.79 5.33
C ALA A 237 -15.80 -19.33 6.24
N PRO A 238 -15.71 -20.60 6.70
CA PRO A 238 -16.70 -21.16 7.63
C PRO A 238 -16.79 -20.37 8.93
N GLN A 239 -15.63 -19.97 9.46
CA GLN A 239 -15.51 -19.13 10.65
C GLN A 239 -14.91 -17.77 10.23
N PRO A 240 -15.76 -16.78 9.87
CA PRO A 240 -15.28 -15.48 9.42
C PRO A 240 -14.69 -14.70 10.61
N ILE A 241 -13.62 -13.96 10.35
CA ILE A 241 -12.92 -13.19 11.40
C ILE A 241 -13.75 -12.04 11.98
N MET A 242 -14.82 -11.61 11.30
CA MET A 242 -15.78 -10.63 11.79
C MET A 242 -17.17 -10.94 11.25
N ARG A 243 -18.22 -10.26 11.76
CA ARG A 243 -19.60 -10.51 11.32
C ARG A 243 -19.73 -10.28 9.81
N ARG A 244 -20.34 -11.24 9.10
CA ARG A 244 -20.43 -11.26 7.62
C ARG A 244 -20.96 -9.97 7.00
N ARG A 245 -21.88 -9.26 7.67
CA ARG A 245 -22.38 -7.95 7.20
C ARG A 245 -21.29 -6.91 7.02
N TYR A 246 -20.30 -6.88 7.92
CA TYR A 246 -19.18 -5.93 7.83
C TYR A 246 -18.20 -6.36 6.75
N LEU A 247 -17.94 -7.66 6.61
CA LEU A 247 -17.12 -8.19 5.51
C LEU A 247 -17.76 -7.92 4.15
N LEU A 248 -19.08 -8.06 4.04
CA LEU A 248 -19.82 -7.77 2.81
C LEU A 248 -19.74 -6.28 2.46
N LEU A 249 -19.90 -5.40 3.46
CA LEU A 249 -19.71 -3.96 3.27
C LEU A 249 -18.28 -3.64 2.81
N ILE A 250 -17.26 -4.17 3.51
CA ILE A 250 -15.85 -3.93 3.19
C ILE A 250 -15.52 -4.47 1.80
N ALA A 251 -15.92 -5.70 1.49
CA ALA A 251 -15.70 -6.30 0.17
C ALA A 251 -16.42 -5.50 -0.94
N GLY A 252 -17.65 -5.06 -0.69
CA GLY A 252 -18.40 -4.21 -1.63
C GLY A 252 -17.68 -2.88 -1.87
N LEU A 253 -17.21 -2.22 -0.81
CA LEU A 253 -16.44 -0.99 -0.92
C LEU A 253 -15.12 -1.22 -1.65
N THR A 254 -14.33 -2.24 -1.31
CA THR A 254 -13.03 -2.48 -1.96
C THR A 254 -13.18 -2.85 -3.42
N VAL A 255 -14.20 -3.65 -3.79
CA VAL A 255 -14.52 -3.97 -5.19
C VAL A 255 -14.97 -2.72 -5.94
N LEU A 256 -15.85 -1.91 -5.34
CA LEU A 256 -16.33 -0.68 -5.95
C LEU A 256 -15.17 0.32 -6.15
N THR A 257 -14.36 0.57 -5.13
CA THR A 257 -13.18 1.44 -5.25
C THR A 257 -12.22 0.92 -6.31
N LEU A 258 -11.92 -0.38 -6.31
CA LEU A 258 -11.07 -1.01 -7.32
C LEU A 258 -11.60 -0.77 -8.73
N TYR A 259 -12.91 -0.97 -8.94
CA TYR A 259 -13.56 -0.68 -10.21
C TYR A 259 -13.37 0.80 -10.59
N LEU A 260 -13.67 1.73 -9.68
CA LEU A 260 -13.54 3.17 -9.90
C LEU A 260 -12.08 3.66 -10.05
N THR A 261 -11.07 2.86 -9.73
CA THR A 261 -9.66 3.22 -10.01
C THR A 261 -9.31 3.13 -11.50
N PHE A 262 -10.15 2.46 -12.32
CA PHE A 262 -9.89 2.15 -13.72
C PHE A 262 -8.54 1.45 -13.97
N SER A 263 -7.98 0.76 -12.97
CA SER A 263 -6.72 0.02 -13.11
C SER A 263 -6.96 -1.39 -13.66
N ARG A 264 -6.72 -1.57 -14.97
CA ARG A 264 -6.84 -2.88 -15.65
C ARG A 264 -5.98 -3.96 -14.98
N GLY A 265 -4.73 -3.63 -14.65
CA GLY A 265 -3.81 -4.56 -13.98
C GLY A 265 -4.30 -5.00 -12.61
N SER A 266 -4.90 -4.09 -11.83
CA SER A 266 -5.45 -4.41 -10.52
C SER A 266 -6.73 -5.25 -10.62
N LEU A 267 -7.60 -4.98 -11.60
CA LEU A 267 -8.78 -5.81 -11.88
C LEU A 267 -8.39 -7.24 -12.26
N LEU A 268 -7.43 -7.39 -13.17
CA LEU A 268 -6.87 -8.70 -13.52
C LEU A 268 -6.21 -9.39 -12.32
N GLY A 269 -5.49 -8.64 -11.49
CA GLY A 269 -4.89 -9.15 -10.26
C GLY A 269 -5.90 -9.76 -9.29
N VAL A 270 -7.07 -9.12 -9.10
CA VAL A 270 -8.15 -9.68 -8.27
C VAL A 270 -8.75 -10.92 -8.88
N VAL A 271 -9.04 -10.90 -10.18
CA VAL A 271 -9.60 -12.08 -10.88
C VAL A 271 -8.64 -13.26 -10.80
N ALA A 272 -7.35 -13.05 -11.03
CA ALA A 272 -6.32 -14.07 -10.93
C ALA A 272 -6.18 -14.59 -9.49
N GLY A 273 -6.05 -13.70 -8.51
CA GLY A 273 -5.89 -14.06 -7.10
C GLY A 273 -7.09 -14.81 -6.53
N LEU A 274 -8.30 -14.32 -6.79
CA LEU A 274 -9.53 -15.02 -6.40
C LEU A 274 -9.71 -16.32 -7.18
N GLY A 275 -9.34 -16.36 -8.47
CA GLY A 275 -9.38 -17.55 -9.31
C GLY A 275 -8.54 -18.69 -8.75
N VAL A 276 -7.28 -18.42 -8.37
CA VAL A 276 -6.41 -19.40 -7.71
C VAL A 276 -7.07 -19.94 -6.44
N ILE A 277 -7.64 -19.07 -5.61
CA ILE A 277 -8.29 -19.49 -4.36
C ILE A 277 -9.59 -20.26 -4.62
N ALA A 278 -10.34 -19.87 -5.64
CA ALA A 278 -11.57 -20.54 -6.05
C ALA A 278 -11.28 -21.96 -6.55
N LEU A 279 -10.21 -22.13 -7.34
CA LEU A 279 -9.76 -23.42 -7.86
C LEU A 279 -9.25 -24.34 -6.76
N LEU A 280 -8.43 -23.81 -5.85
CA LEU A 280 -7.76 -24.61 -4.82
C LEU A 280 -8.63 -24.92 -3.61
N ARG A 281 -9.48 -23.99 -3.15
CA ARG A 281 -10.18 -24.11 -1.86
C ARG A 281 -11.68 -23.85 -1.91
N TYR A 282 -12.12 -22.82 -2.61
CA TYR A 282 -13.53 -22.37 -2.56
C TYR A 282 -14.20 -22.43 -3.94
N ARG A 283 -14.47 -23.62 -4.47
CA ARG A 283 -15.04 -23.81 -5.83
C ARG A 283 -16.35 -23.06 -6.08
N LYS A 284 -17.16 -22.82 -5.04
CA LYS A 284 -18.39 -22.01 -5.16
C LYS A 284 -18.11 -20.56 -5.57
N LEU A 285 -16.92 -20.04 -5.29
CA LEU A 285 -16.48 -18.72 -5.71
C LEU A 285 -16.36 -18.62 -7.24
N LEU A 286 -16.11 -19.73 -7.95
CA LEU A 286 -16.10 -19.75 -9.42
C LEU A 286 -17.44 -19.32 -10.00
N TRP A 287 -18.55 -19.82 -9.45
CA TRP A 287 -19.89 -19.42 -9.90
C TRP A 287 -20.16 -17.94 -9.67
N LEU A 288 -19.70 -17.39 -8.55
CA LEU A 288 -19.80 -15.96 -8.28
C LEU A 288 -18.96 -15.15 -9.28
N MET A 289 -17.73 -15.58 -9.56
CA MET A 289 -16.87 -14.94 -10.55
C MET A 289 -17.48 -14.97 -11.94
N ILE A 290 -18.01 -16.13 -12.38
CA ILE A 290 -18.69 -16.27 -13.68
C ILE A 290 -19.90 -15.32 -13.75
N ALA A 291 -20.73 -15.28 -12.70
CA ALA A 291 -21.86 -14.38 -12.64
C ALA A 291 -21.44 -12.91 -12.68
N ALA A 292 -20.38 -12.54 -11.95
CA ALA A 292 -19.83 -11.18 -11.95
C ALA A 292 -19.27 -10.79 -13.33
N THR A 293 -18.52 -11.67 -13.99
CA THR A 293 -18.02 -11.45 -15.36
C THR A 293 -19.16 -11.32 -16.35
N ALA A 294 -20.18 -12.18 -16.29
CA ALA A 294 -21.36 -12.07 -17.14
C ALA A 294 -22.07 -10.72 -16.95
N LEU A 295 -22.22 -10.28 -15.70
CA LEU A 295 -22.81 -8.99 -15.37
C LEU A 295 -22.00 -7.81 -15.94
N VAL A 296 -20.66 -7.87 -15.87
CA VAL A 296 -19.76 -6.88 -16.48
C VAL A 296 -19.86 -6.86 -18.01
N VAL A 297 -20.11 -7.99 -18.65
CA VAL A 297 -20.27 -8.04 -20.12
C VAL A 297 -21.64 -7.52 -20.57
N ILE A 298 -22.69 -7.74 -19.78
CA ILE A 298 -24.07 -7.41 -20.16
C ILE A 298 -24.43 -5.96 -19.81
N LEU A 299 -23.93 -5.42 -18.70
CA LEU A 299 -24.34 -4.11 -18.24
C LEU A 299 -23.84 -2.99 -19.17
N PRO A 300 -24.70 -2.01 -19.52
CA PRO A 300 -24.29 -0.89 -20.37
C PRO A 300 -23.24 -0.01 -19.68
N GLN A 301 -23.30 0.13 -18.35
CA GLN A 301 -22.37 0.98 -17.58
C GLN A 301 -20.93 0.43 -17.59
N THR A 302 -20.76 -0.87 -17.79
CA THR A 302 -19.45 -1.53 -17.79
C THR A 302 -18.83 -1.65 -19.18
N GLN A 303 -19.54 -1.25 -20.24
CA GLN A 303 -19.04 -1.36 -21.61
C GLN A 303 -17.74 -0.57 -21.83
N VAL A 304 -17.57 0.57 -21.17
CA VAL A 304 -16.31 1.34 -21.20
C VAL A 304 -15.11 0.47 -20.80
N TYR A 305 -15.28 -0.40 -19.81
CA TYR A 305 -14.23 -1.33 -19.37
C TYR A 305 -14.02 -2.47 -20.35
N VAL A 306 -15.10 -2.99 -20.94
CA VAL A 306 -15.04 -4.07 -21.94
C VAL A 306 -14.28 -3.59 -23.18
N THR A 307 -14.64 -2.42 -23.72
CA THR A 307 -13.95 -1.81 -24.87
C THR A 307 -12.47 -1.61 -24.58
N ARG A 308 -12.13 -1.00 -23.44
CA ARG A 308 -10.72 -0.79 -23.04
C ARG A 308 -9.93 -2.05 -22.74
N PHE A 309 -10.62 -3.10 -22.30
CA PHE A 309 -10.01 -4.41 -22.14
C PHE A 309 -9.67 -5.03 -23.50
N ILE A 310 -10.59 -4.92 -24.48
CA ILE A 310 -10.38 -5.36 -25.86
C ILE A 310 -9.26 -4.56 -26.52
N GLU A 311 -9.28 -3.22 -26.45
CA GLU A 311 -8.22 -2.34 -26.97
C GLU A 311 -6.85 -2.66 -26.34
N GLY A 312 -6.85 -2.95 -25.03
CA GLY A 312 -5.67 -3.37 -24.30
C GLY A 312 -5.09 -4.70 -24.81
N ILE A 313 -5.94 -5.70 -25.07
CA ILE A 313 -5.52 -6.98 -25.65
C ILE A 313 -5.03 -6.81 -27.10
N GLN A 314 -5.69 -5.94 -27.86
CA GLN A 314 -5.33 -5.65 -29.26
C GLN A 314 -4.08 -4.76 -29.40
N GLY A 315 -3.54 -4.24 -28.30
CA GLY A 315 -2.37 -3.35 -28.32
C GLY A 315 -2.64 -2.00 -28.97
N GLN A 316 -3.90 -1.56 -29.03
CA GLN A 316 -4.31 -0.30 -29.66
C GLN A 316 -4.21 0.89 -28.71
N ASP A 317 -4.24 0.62 -27.39
CA ASP A 317 -4.09 1.63 -26.36
C ASP A 317 -2.63 2.08 -26.23
N LEU A 318 -2.41 3.40 -26.25
CA LEU A 318 -1.11 4.06 -26.08
C LEU A 318 -0.36 3.55 -24.83
N ALA A 319 -1.07 3.36 -23.72
CA ALA A 319 -0.48 2.87 -22.48
C ALA A 319 0.05 1.43 -22.61
N THR A 320 -0.59 0.60 -23.45
CA THR A 320 -0.14 -0.77 -23.71
C THR A 320 1.04 -0.78 -24.67
N GLN A 321 1.05 0.09 -25.68
CA GLN A 321 2.17 0.22 -26.61
C GLN A 321 3.46 0.66 -25.92
N MET A 322 3.38 1.65 -25.03
CA MET A 322 4.53 2.07 -24.21
C MET A 322 5.08 0.91 -23.39
N ARG A 323 4.21 0.12 -22.75
CA ARG A 323 4.62 -1.06 -21.97
C ARG A 323 5.26 -2.16 -22.81
N PHE A 324 4.83 -2.37 -24.05
CA PHE A 324 5.51 -3.33 -24.94
C PHE A 324 6.94 -2.88 -25.26
N GLY A 325 7.18 -1.58 -25.40
CA GLY A 325 8.52 -1.00 -25.44
C GLY A 325 9.30 -1.32 -24.17
N GLU A 326 8.77 -0.93 -23.01
CA GLU A 326 9.42 -1.18 -21.71
C GLU A 326 9.72 -2.66 -21.45
N TYR A 327 8.85 -3.58 -21.88
CA TYR A 327 9.09 -5.01 -21.76
C TYR A 327 10.22 -5.49 -22.66
N LYS A 328 10.27 -4.98 -23.90
CA LYS A 328 11.37 -5.28 -24.83
C LYS A 328 12.70 -4.79 -24.23
N ASP A 329 12.71 -3.60 -23.65
CA ASP A 329 13.88 -3.00 -23.01
C ASP A 329 14.31 -3.80 -21.77
N ALA A 330 13.34 -4.23 -20.96
CA ALA A 330 13.58 -5.12 -19.83
C ALA A 330 14.18 -6.47 -20.27
N PHE A 331 13.68 -7.08 -21.35
CA PHE A 331 14.26 -8.30 -21.90
C PHE A 331 15.68 -8.08 -22.43
N ASN A 332 15.93 -6.99 -23.15
CA ASN A 332 17.27 -6.63 -23.62
C ASN A 332 18.24 -6.48 -22.45
N LEU A 333 17.82 -5.79 -21.39
CA LEU A 333 18.59 -5.60 -20.17
C LEU A 333 18.90 -6.93 -19.49
N ILE A 334 17.90 -7.80 -19.31
CA ILE A 334 18.08 -9.13 -18.70
C ILE A 334 18.99 -10.00 -19.57
N SER A 335 18.86 -9.96 -20.90
CA SER A 335 19.71 -10.72 -21.81
C SER A 335 21.18 -10.26 -21.77
N ARG A 336 21.43 -8.95 -21.63
CA ARG A 336 22.79 -8.41 -21.52
C ARG A 336 23.40 -8.57 -20.12
N TYR A 337 22.57 -8.47 -19.07
CA TYR A 337 23.01 -8.51 -17.67
C TYR A 337 22.17 -9.47 -16.82
N PRO A 338 22.25 -10.80 -17.06
CA PRO A 338 21.29 -11.77 -16.52
C PRO A 338 21.38 -11.99 -15.01
N LEU A 339 22.56 -11.81 -14.41
CA LEU A 339 22.77 -12.03 -12.97
C LEU A 339 22.57 -10.74 -12.18
N THR A 340 23.33 -9.70 -12.53
CA THR A 340 23.41 -8.48 -11.72
C THR A 340 22.47 -7.37 -12.15
N GLY A 341 21.93 -7.45 -13.38
CA GLY A 341 21.30 -6.29 -14.01
C GLY A 341 22.26 -5.10 -14.08
N VAL A 342 21.68 -3.90 -14.13
CA VAL A 342 22.40 -2.61 -14.14
C VAL A 342 22.27 -1.86 -12.80
N GLY A 343 21.63 -2.46 -11.80
CA GLY A 343 21.35 -1.83 -10.51
C GLY A 343 20.30 -0.71 -10.60
N PHE A 344 20.45 0.32 -9.77
CA PHE A 344 19.43 1.37 -9.55
C PHE A 344 19.87 2.79 -9.94
N PHE A 345 21.10 2.97 -10.43
CA PHE A 345 21.73 4.29 -10.56
C PHE A 345 21.92 4.79 -11.99
N GLY A 346 21.74 3.92 -12.99
CA GLY A 346 21.88 4.26 -14.40
C GLY A 346 22.12 3.03 -15.27
N THR A 347 22.21 3.24 -16.57
CA THR A 347 22.55 2.19 -17.54
C THR A 347 23.98 2.29 -18.05
N PRO A 348 24.65 1.15 -18.25
CA PRO A 348 25.95 1.09 -18.90
C PRO A 348 25.93 1.50 -20.38
N ASP A 349 24.88 1.10 -21.10
CA ASP A 349 24.75 1.40 -22.52
C ASP A 349 23.55 2.31 -22.77
N ILE A 350 23.70 3.21 -23.75
CA ILE A 350 22.67 4.17 -24.17
C ILE A 350 21.48 3.44 -24.81
N ASP A 351 21.73 2.31 -25.48
CA ASP A 351 20.74 1.57 -26.27
C ASP A 351 19.93 0.54 -25.46
N ILE A 352 19.85 0.70 -24.13
CA ILE A 352 19.10 -0.20 -23.24
C ILE A 352 17.64 0.26 -23.06
N TYR A 353 17.34 1.54 -23.34
CA TYR A 353 16.03 2.17 -23.19
C TYR A 353 15.58 2.87 -24.47
#